data_AF-A0A927RT66-F1
#
_entry.id   AF-A0A927RT66-F1
#
_cell.length_a   1.000
_cell.length_b   1.000
_cell.length_c   1.000
_cell.angle_alpha   90.00
_cell.angle_beta   90.00
_cell.angle_gamma   90.00
#
_symmetry.space_group_name_H-M   'P 1'
#
loop_
_entity.id
_entity.type
_entity.pdbx_description
1 polymer ?
#
loop_
_entity_poly.entity_id
_entity_poly.type
_entity_poly.pdbx_seq_one_letter_code
_entity_poly.pdbx_strand_id
1 'polypeptide(L)'
;MNRRKVLVLGATGSMGAYLVPLLLKKGYKVDGVTLDKVSSDNENLRYINVNAKDMQELAKLLENGYDGIVDFMYYPIAQFKERYNLLLSSCGHYIALSSYRVYNDDEIPTVETSPRHIDFSKDAQLLTSDDYTVEKARMENMLMLSGYKNWTIVRPSMIFSKLSIPLCALGAWRVCNGAKEGKVCLLPKSGVNTNATITWSGDVAKMFVGVLFNEDAKGQVFTFATSEHHTWGEIARFYKKKLGLRTLIIPDEAYVNIIGGGAFWGKVIVNYDRLMNRVIDNSKVLKYTSLTKDDMTPVFDALSLELDGLCGNYNFTPNKEQEKRIEEYLLNGGEILGEI
;
A
#
# COMPACT_ATOMS: atom_id res chain seq x y z
N MET A 1 26.28 -19.58 11.11
CA MET A 1 24.88 -19.66 10.61
C MET A 1 24.89 -19.29 9.14
N ASN A 2 24.22 -20.06 8.28
CA ASN A 2 24.19 -19.76 6.85
C ASN A 2 23.44 -18.44 6.63
N ARG A 3 24.07 -17.47 5.95
CA ARG A 3 23.52 -16.11 5.77
C ARG A 3 22.40 -16.16 4.71
N ARG A 4 21.14 -15.96 5.12
CA ARG A 4 19.98 -15.95 4.20
C ARG A 4 20.14 -14.90 3.10
N LYS A 5 19.71 -15.23 1.88
CA LYS A 5 19.68 -14.32 0.72
C LYS A 5 18.24 -14.00 0.31
N VAL A 6 17.92 -12.71 0.27
CA VAL A 6 16.58 -12.20 -0.02
C VAL A 6 16.59 -11.40 -1.32
N LEU A 7 15.63 -11.67 -2.20
CA LEU A 7 15.32 -10.80 -3.33
C LEU A 7 14.18 -9.85 -2.92
N VAL A 8 14.35 -8.56 -3.12
CA VAL A 8 13.29 -7.56 -2.92
C VAL A 8 12.95 -6.91 -4.25
N LEU A 9 11.79 -7.24 -4.81
CA LEU A 9 11.28 -6.60 -6.04
C LEU A 9 10.58 -5.29 -5.66
N GLY A 10 11.07 -4.15 -6.15
CA GLY A 10 10.59 -2.83 -5.74
C GLY A 10 11.32 -2.28 -4.49
N ALA A 11 12.63 -2.51 -4.40
CA ALA A 11 13.45 -2.28 -3.22
C ALA A 11 13.56 -0.82 -2.76
N THR A 12 13.35 0.15 -3.64
CA THR A 12 13.42 1.59 -3.32
C THR A 12 12.04 2.25 -3.17
N GLY A 13 10.96 1.49 -3.37
CA GLY A 13 9.59 2.00 -3.27
C GLY A 13 9.12 2.25 -1.83
N SER A 14 7.86 2.63 -1.68
CA SER A 14 7.26 3.08 -0.41
C SER A 14 7.39 2.10 0.76
N MET A 15 7.46 0.79 0.49
CA MET A 15 7.70 -0.24 1.52
C MET A 15 9.14 -0.77 1.48
N GLY A 16 9.69 -1.00 0.28
CA GLY A 16 11.03 -1.54 0.10
C GLY A 16 12.12 -0.72 0.79
N ALA A 17 12.01 0.62 0.71
CA ALA A 17 12.98 1.53 1.31
C ALA A 17 13.08 1.40 2.85
N TYR A 18 12.05 0.85 3.49
CA TYR A 18 12.01 0.60 4.94
C TYR A 18 12.35 -0.86 5.27
N LEU A 19 12.00 -1.81 4.40
CA LEU A 19 12.30 -3.23 4.59
C LEU A 19 13.79 -3.55 4.43
N VAL A 20 14.43 -3.05 3.37
CA VAL A 20 15.83 -3.40 3.03
C VAL A 20 16.78 -3.14 4.21
N PRO A 21 16.77 -1.96 4.87
CA PRO A 21 17.63 -1.71 6.03
C PRO A 21 17.42 -2.71 7.18
N LEU A 22 16.17 -3.14 7.44
CA LEU A 22 15.88 -4.09 8.50
C LEU A 22 16.37 -5.51 8.17
N LEU A 23 16.29 -5.93 6.90
CA LEU A 23 16.87 -7.21 6.45
C LEU A 23 18.39 -7.22 6.62
N LEU A 24 19.06 -6.11 6.28
CA LEU A 24 20.51 -5.97 6.51
C LEU A 24 20.87 -6.00 8.00
N LYS A 25 20.04 -5.38 8.86
CA LYS A 25 20.22 -5.44 10.32
C LYS A 25 20.05 -6.86 10.87
N LYS A 26 19.24 -7.71 10.23
CA LYS A 26 19.17 -9.17 10.52
C LYS A 26 20.37 -9.95 9.99
N GLY A 27 21.29 -9.29 9.29
CA GLY A 27 22.49 -9.88 8.71
C GLY A 27 22.24 -10.59 7.38
N TYR A 28 21.09 -10.40 6.74
CA TYR A 28 20.77 -11.04 5.46
C TYR A 28 21.50 -10.38 4.29
N LYS A 29 21.77 -11.17 3.24
CA LYS A 29 22.16 -10.63 1.93
C LYS A 29 20.90 -10.22 1.18
N VAL A 30 20.91 -9.06 0.55
CA VAL A 30 19.77 -8.50 -0.16
C VAL A 30 20.18 -8.15 -1.59
N ASP A 31 19.47 -8.75 -2.55
CA ASP A 31 19.42 -8.23 -3.91
C ASP A 31 18.15 -7.38 -4.04
N GLY A 32 18.31 -6.08 -4.23
CA GLY A 32 17.21 -5.13 -4.37
C GLY A 32 16.98 -4.76 -5.83
N VAL A 33 15.83 -5.11 -6.40
CA VAL A 33 15.48 -4.71 -7.77
C VAL A 33 14.75 -3.38 -7.75
N THR A 34 15.22 -2.45 -8.58
CA THR A 34 14.65 -1.11 -8.70
C THR A 34 14.91 -0.54 -10.09
N LEU A 35 14.07 0.37 -10.57
CA LEU A 35 14.34 1.16 -11.78
C LEU A 35 15.17 2.42 -11.48
N ASP A 36 15.36 2.76 -10.21
CA ASP A 36 16.20 3.88 -9.80
C ASP A 36 17.69 3.55 -10.03
N LYS A 37 18.46 4.56 -10.42
CA LYS A 37 19.92 4.44 -10.53
C LYS A 37 20.54 4.66 -9.15
N VAL A 38 20.63 3.58 -8.37
CA VAL A 38 21.18 3.57 -7.01
C VAL A 38 22.23 2.48 -6.85
N SER A 39 23.20 2.73 -5.96
CA SER A 39 24.22 1.77 -5.54
C SER A 39 24.29 1.72 -4.01
N SER A 40 25.01 0.74 -3.48
CA SER A 40 25.30 0.64 -2.05
C SER A 40 26.74 0.23 -1.83
N ASP A 41 27.37 0.82 -0.82
CA ASP A 41 28.71 0.42 -0.35
C ASP A 41 28.63 -0.72 0.68
N ASN A 42 27.42 -1.18 1.02
CA ASN A 42 27.24 -2.31 1.93
C ASN A 42 27.44 -3.64 1.18
N GLU A 43 28.43 -4.43 1.59
CA GLU A 43 28.74 -5.75 1.01
C GLU A 43 27.55 -6.74 0.97
N ASN A 44 26.52 -6.51 1.80
CA ASN A 44 25.33 -7.34 1.88
C ASN A 44 24.15 -6.79 1.07
N LEU A 45 24.30 -5.67 0.37
CA LEU A 45 23.27 -5.08 -0.46
C LEU A 45 23.77 -4.85 -1.88
N ARG A 46 23.10 -5.48 -2.83
CA ARG A 46 23.29 -5.22 -4.26
C ARG A 46 21.99 -4.70 -4.86
N TYR A 47 22.02 -3.50 -5.43
CA TYR A 47 20.91 -3.03 -6.25
C TYR A 47 21.08 -3.50 -7.69
N ILE A 48 19.99 -3.96 -8.30
CA ILE A 48 19.97 -4.49 -9.66
C ILE A 48 18.92 -3.69 -10.46
N ASN A 49 19.38 -2.95 -11.47
CA ASN A 49 18.52 -2.10 -12.29
C ASN A 49 18.00 -2.89 -13.51
N VAL A 50 16.91 -3.62 -13.34
CA VAL A 50 16.26 -4.40 -14.41
C VAL A 50 14.75 -4.23 -14.36
N ASN A 51 14.10 -4.42 -15.50
CA ASN A 51 12.65 -4.54 -15.53
C ASN A 51 12.22 -5.98 -15.16
N ALA A 52 12.00 -6.26 -13.88
CA ALA A 52 11.53 -7.57 -13.42
C ALA A 52 10.10 -7.93 -13.88
N LYS A 53 9.42 -7.07 -14.65
CA LYS A 53 8.20 -7.47 -15.34
C LYS A 53 8.46 -8.27 -16.61
N ASP A 54 9.63 -8.12 -17.20
CA ASP A 54 10.10 -8.92 -18.33
C ASP A 54 10.45 -10.33 -17.84
N MET A 55 9.94 -11.35 -18.54
CA MET A 55 10.09 -12.75 -18.12
C MET A 55 11.53 -13.28 -18.27
N GLN A 56 12.30 -12.79 -19.24
CA GLN A 56 13.68 -13.21 -19.46
C GLN A 56 14.58 -12.60 -18.39
N GLU A 57 14.41 -11.31 -18.12
CA GLU A 57 15.13 -10.62 -17.04
C GLU A 57 14.79 -11.21 -15.67
N LEU A 58 13.52 -11.54 -15.42
CA LEU A 58 13.09 -12.21 -14.19
C LEU A 58 13.74 -13.60 -14.06
N ALA A 59 13.73 -14.42 -15.12
CA ALA A 59 14.34 -15.75 -15.07
C ALA A 59 15.84 -15.68 -14.77
N LYS A 60 16.57 -14.81 -15.46
CA LYS A 60 18.00 -14.58 -15.24
C LYS A 60 18.29 -14.08 -13.82
N LEU A 61 17.44 -13.21 -13.29
CA LEU A 61 17.55 -12.74 -11.92
C LEU A 61 17.41 -13.90 -10.92
N LEU A 62 16.47 -14.80 -11.13
CA LEU A 62 16.17 -15.91 -10.22
C LEU A 62 17.25 -17.02 -10.22
N GLU A 63 18.08 -17.13 -11.25
CA GLU A 63 19.26 -18.01 -11.28
C GLU A 63 20.25 -17.74 -10.13
N ASN A 64 20.20 -16.55 -9.53
CA ASN A 64 21.02 -16.18 -8.38
C ASN A 64 20.74 -17.00 -7.10
N GLY A 65 19.61 -17.72 -7.04
CA GLY A 65 19.16 -18.51 -5.89
C GLY A 65 18.79 -17.65 -4.68
N TYR A 66 17.56 -17.80 -4.19
CA TYR A 66 17.07 -17.00 -3.06
C TYR A 66 16.45 -17.89 -1.98
N ASP A 67 16.77 -17.61 -0.72
CA ASP A 67 16.03 -18.20 0.40
C ASP A 67 14.62 -17.63 0.45
N GLY A 68 14.45 -16.35 0.13
CA GLY A 68 13.15 -15.69 0.11
C GLY A 68 13.04 -14.56 -0.89
N ILE A 69 11.82 -14.32 -1.35
CA ILE A 69 11.48 -13.23 -2.26
C ILE A 69 10.39 -12.40 -1.60
N VAL A 70 10.59 -11.09 -1.55
CA VAL A 70 9.53 -10.13 -1.19
C VAL A 70 9.16 -9.35 -2.44
N ASP A 71 7.92 -9.54 -2.89
CA ASP A 71 7.46 -9.05 -4.17
C ASP A 71 6.49 -7.89 -4.01
N PHE A 72 6.99 -6.66 -4.11
CA PHE A 72 6.16 -5.45 -4.05
C PHE A 72 5.58 -5.04 -5.40
N MET A 73 5.78 -5.82 -6.46
CA MET A 73 5.33 -5.45 -7.79
C MET A 73 3.82 -5.64 -7.93
N TYR A 74 3.20 -4.75 -8.71
CA TYR A 74 1.83 -4.96 -9.17
C TYR A 74 1.83 -5.61 -10.55
N TYR A 75 1.05 -6.67 -10.69
CA TYR A 75 0.82 -7.37 -11.93
C TYR A 75 -0.69 -7.43 -12.19
N PRO A 76 -1.15 -7.08 -13.40
CA PRO A 76 -2.42 -7.57 -13.89
C PRO A 76 -2.48 -9.09 -13.77
N ILE A 77 -3.68 -9.65 -13.59
CA ILE A 77 -3.82 -11.08 -13.30
C ILE A 77 -3.23 -11.98 -14.39
N ALA A 78 -3.34 -11.55 -15.66
CA ALA A 78 -2.73 -12.24 -16.80
C ALA A 78 -1.19 -12.30 -16.68
N GLN A 79 -0.55 -11.20 -16.31
CA GLN A 79 0.89 -11.16 -16.08
C GLN A 79 1.28 -12.04 -14.89
N PHE A 80 0.50 -12.03 -13.81
CA PHE A 80 0.79 -12.87 -12.64
C PHE A 80 0.76 -14.37 -12.99
N LYS A 81 -0.20 -14.79 -13.82
CA LYS A 81 -0.35 -16.18 -14.30
C LYS A 81 0.90 -16.71 -15.00
N GLU A 82 1.61 -15.86 -15.72
CA GLU A 82 2.82 -16.26 -16.46
C GLU A 82 4.03 -16.49 -15.55
N ARG A 83 4.07 -15.86 -14.37
CA ARG A 83 5.28 -15.78 -13.54
C ARG A 83 5.20 -16.43 -12.16
N TYR A 84 4.01 -16.61 -11.60
CA TYR A 84 3.88 -17.06 -10.21
C TYR A 84 4.56 -18.43 -9.97
N ASN A 85 4.45 -19.37 -10.92
CA ASN A 85 5.13 -20.66 -10.83
C ASN A 85 6.65 -20.50 -10.77
N LEU A 86 7.22 -19.62 -11.60
CA LEU A 86 8.66 -19.36 -11.62
C LEU A 86 9.13 -18.72 -10.30
N LEU A 87 8.36 -17.76 -9.77
CA LEU A 87 8.67 -17.12 -8.48
C LEU A 87 8.62 -18.13 -7.33
N LEU A 88 7.57 -18.96 -7.27
CA LEU A 88 7.37 -19.96 -6.22
C LEU A 88 8.41 -21.08 -6.27
N SER A 89 8.82 -21.53 -7.45
CA SER A 89 9.83 -22.58 -7.59
C SER A 89 11.27 -22.09 -7.36
N SER A 90 11.50 -20.78 -7.39
CA SER A 90 12.83 -20.18 -7.30
C SER A 90 13.21 -19.67 -5.91
N CYS A 91 12.41 -19.96 -4.87
CA CYS A 91 12.74 -19.56 -3.50
C CYS A 91 12.19 -20.47 -2.40
N GLY A 92 12.77 -20.38 -1.21
CA GLY A 92 12.30 -21.08 -0.01
C GLY A 92 11.08 -20.45 0.67
N HIS A 93 10.85 -19.15 0.48
CA HIS A 93 9.69 -18.42 1.00
C HIS A 93 9.34 -17.21 0.11
N TYR A 94 8.17 -17.23 -0.54
CA TYR A 94 7.66 -16.15 -1.38
C TYR A 94 6.64 -15.28 -0.64
N ILE A 95 6.90 -13.99 -0.46
CA ILE A 95 5.95 -13.04 0.11
C ILE A 95 5.23 -12.30 -1.02
N ALA A 96 3.95 -12.66 -1.22
CA ALA A 96 3.09 -12.09 -2.25
C ALA A 96 2.34 -10.87 -1.72
N LEU A 97 2.53 -9.72 -2.36
CA LEU A 97 1.81 -8.50 -1.98
C LEU A 97 0.38 -8.51 -2.55
N SER A 98 -0.60 -8.74 -1.70
CA SER A 98 -2.01 -8.44 -1.94
C SER A 98 -2.36 -7.05 -1.38
N SER A 99 -3.59 -6.81 -0.95
CA SER A 99 -4.05 -5.53 -0.39
C SER A 99 -5.25 -5.72 0.53
N TYR A 100 -5.40 -4.89 1.56
CA TYR A 100 -6.63 -4.81 2.35
C TYR A 100 -7.87 -4.48 1.50
N ARG A 101 -7.69 -3.86 0.33
CA ARG A 101 -8.78 -3.52 -0.60
C ARG A 101 -9.59 -4.73 -1.05
N VAL A 102 -9.08 -5.96 -0.88
CA VAL A 102 -9.85 -7.18 -1.19
C VAL A 102 -11.05 -7.35 -0.25
N TYR A 103 -10.97 -6.85 0.98
CA TYR A 103 -12.04 -6.95 1.97
C TYR A 103 -13.17 -5.98 1.66
N ASN A 104 -14.40 -6.41 1.89
CA ASN A 104 -15.49 -5.46 2.12
C ASN A 104 -15.43 -4.95 3.58
N ASP A 105 -16.48 -4.27 4.05
CA ASP A 105 -16.60 -3.77 5.43
C ASP A 105 -17.87 -4.29 6.14
N ASP A 106 -18.37 -5.45 5.72
CA ASP A 106 -19.51 -6.12 6.37
C ASP A 106 -19.14 -6.64 7.78
N GLU A 107 -17.85 -6.84 8.05
CA GLU A 107 -17.31 -7.25 9.34
C GLU A 107 -16.27 -6.23 9.84
N ILE A 108 -16.50 -5.71 11.05
CA ILE A 108 -15.69 -4.69 11.69
C ILE A 108 -15.46 -5.08 13.16
N PRO A 109 -14.21 -5.17 13.66
CA PRO A 109 -12.97 -4.95 12.93
C PRO A 109 -12.73 -6.01 11.85
N THR A 110 -12.16 -5.59 10.73
CA THR A 110 -11.76 -6.49 9.64
C THR A 110 -10.62 -7.40 10.09
N VAL A 111 -10.79 -8.71 9.91
CA VAL A 111 -9.81 -9.78 10.16
C VAL A 111 -9.52 -10.54 8.86
N GLU A 112 -8.55 -11.46 8.85
CA GLU A 112 -8.17 -12.17 7.62
C GLU A 112 -9.25 -13.08 7.03
N THR A 113 -10.21 -13.50 7.85
CA THR A 113 -11.39 -14.29 7.45
C THR A 113 -12.57 -13.43 7.01
N SER A 114 -12.46 -12.10 7.13
CA SER A 114 -13.55 -11.20 6.75
C SER A 114 -13.85 -11.28 5.25
N PRO A 115 -15.12 -11.01 4.86
CA PRO A 115 -15.57 -11.22 3.50
C PRO A 115 -14.77 -10.40 2.48
N ARG A 116 -14.42 -11.03 1.35
CA ARG A 116 -13.81 -10.32 0.22
C ARG A 116 -14.87 -9.87 -0.78
N HIS A 117 -14.63 -8.74 -1.45
CA HIS A 117 -15.51 -8.25 -2.51
C HIS A 117 -15.75 -9.29 -3.61
N ILE A 118 -14.72 -10.05 -4.01
CA ILE A 118 -14.84 -11.05 -5.07
C ILE A 118 -15.80 -12.19 -4.73
N ASP A 119 -15.97 -12.48 -3.43
CA ASP A 119 -16.74 -13.63 -2.95
C ASP A 119 -18.20 -13.23 -2.63
N PHE A 120 -18.46 -11.95 -2.29
CA PHE A 120 -19.74 -11.52 -1.74
C PHE A 120 -20.38 -10.27 -2.38
N SER A 121 -19.66 -9.53 -3.25
CA SER A 121 -20.24 -8.33 -3.88
C SER A 121 -21.41 -8.67 -4.80
N LYS A 122 -22.44 -7.82 -4.81
CA LYS A 122 -23.55 -7.89 -5.77
C LYS A 122 -23.33 -7.01 -7.01
N ASP A 123 -22.28 -6.20 -7.02
CA ASP A 123 -21.93 -5.35 -8.15
C ASP A 123 -21.22 -6.18 -9.22
N ALA A 124 -21.98 -6.61 -10.23
CA ALA A 124 -21.46 -7.38 -11.35
C ALA A 124 -20.34 -6.63 -12.09
N GLN A 125 -20.43 -5.30 -12.21
CA GLN A 125 -19.42 -4.50 -12.88
C GLN A 125 -18.10 -4.53 -12.13
N LEU A 126 -18.13 -4.48 -10.78
CA LEU A 126 -16.94 -4.68 -9.96
C LEU A 126 -16.36 -6.08 -10.17
N LEU A 127 -17.18 -7.13 -10.02
CA LEU A 127 -16.74 -8.53 -10.09
C LEU A 127 -16.08 -8.91 -11.42
N THR A 128 -16.57 -8.35 -12.54
CA THR A 128 -16.01 -8.58 -13.87
C THR A 128 -14.90 -7.59 -14.24
N SER A 129 -14.65 -6.56 -13.44
CA SER A 129 -13.60 -5.58 -13.72
C SER A 129 -12.20 -6.16 -13.55
N ASP A 130 -11.23 -5.45 -14.13
CA ASP A 130 -9.80 -5.61 -13.85
C ASP A 130 -9.31 -4.55 -12.86
N ASP A 131 -10.20 -4.05 -11.99
CA ASP A 131 -9.78 -3.16 -10.91
C ASP A 131 -8.84 -3.90 -9.96
N TYR A 132 -7.88 -3.15 -9.43
CA TYR A 132 -6.88 -3.58 -8.46
C TYR A 132 -7.47 -4.43 -7.30
N THR A 133 -8.65 -4.06 -6.77
CA THR A 133 -9.35 -4.80 -5.71
C THR A 133 -9.62 -6.24 -6.11
N VAL A 134 -10.16 -6.46 -7.32
CA VAL A 134 -10.56 -7.79 -7.79
C VAL A 134 -9.36 -8.57 -8.30
N GLU A 135 -8.43 -7.91 -8.99
CA GLU A 135 -7.20 -8.58 -9.45
C GLU A 135 -6.34 -9.12 -8.31
N LYS A 136 -6.20 -8.37 -7.20
CA LYS A 136 -5.50 -8.88 -6.02
C LYS A 136 -6.20 -10.09 -5.42
N ALA A 137 -7.53 -10.09 -5.32
CA ALA A 137 -8.27 -11.25 -4.83
C ALA A 137 -8.14 -12.49 -5.76
N ARG A 138 -8.13 -12.27 -7.09
CA ARG A 138 -7.86 -13.34 -8.08
C ARG A 138 -6.44 -13.90 -7.93
N MET A 139 -5.44 -13.04 -7.73
CA MET A 139 -4.04 -13.42 -7.48
C MET A 139 -3.91 -14.30 -6.24
N GLU A 140 -4.60 -13.94 -5.14
CA GLU A 140 -4.66 -14.76 -3.93
C GLU A 140 -5.25 -16.15 -4.20
N ASN A 141 -6.38 -16.22 -4.92
CA ASN A 141 -7.01 -17.50 -5.26
C ASN A 141 -6.06 -18.39 -6.08
N MET A 142 -5.30 -17.80 -7.02
CA MET A 142 -4.30 -18.53 -7.79
C MET A 142 -3.19 -19.11 -6.91
N LEU A 143 -2.67 -18.34 -5.95
CA LEU A 143 -1.66 -18.81 -5.00
C LEU A 143 -2.20 -19.94 -4.11
N MET A 144 -3.41 -19.79 -3.57
CA MET A 144 -4.06 -20.80 -2.73
C MET A 144 -4.30 -22.12 -3.48
N LEU A 145 -4.59 -22.06 -4.78
CA LEU A 145 -4.82 -23.23 -5.64
C LEU A 145 -3.55 -23.75 -6.34
N SER A 146 -2.40 -23.12 -6.16
CA SER A 146 -1.16 -23.42 -6.90
C SER A 146 -0.51 -24.77 -6.56
N GLY A 147 -0.89 -25.40 -5.45
CA GLY A 147 -0.23 -26.59 -4.89
C GLY A 147 1.05 -26.29 -4.10
N TYR A 148 1.64 -25.10 -4.26
CA TYR A 148 2.76 -24.64 -3.45
C TYR A 148 2.29 -24.26 -2.04
N LYS A 149 3.22 -24.33 -1.07
CA LYS A 149 3.00 -23.93 0.33
C LYS A 149 4.02 -22.93 0.85
N ASN A 150 5.08 -22.64 0.10
CA ASN A 150 6.13 -21.70 0.48
C ASN A 150 5.74 -20.23 0.31
N TRP A 151 4.48 -19.90 0.02
CA TRP A 151 4.02 -18.52 -0.11
C TRP A 151 3.47 -17.98 1.21
N THR A 152 3.53 -16.67 1.42
CA THR A 152 2.70 -15.94 2.37
C THR A 152 2.05 -14.78 1.64
N ILE A 153 0.74 -14.64 1.78
CA ILE A 153 0.00 -13.50 1.21
C ILE A 153 -0.06 -12.40 2.27
N VAL A 154 0.34 -11.20 1.89
CA VAL A 154 0.27 -10.03 2.77
C VAL A 154 -0.70 -9.02 2.19
N ARG A 155 -1.65 -8.55 2.99
CA ARG A 155 -2.63 -7.50 2.68
C ARG A 155 -2.29 -6.27 3.51
N PRO A 156 -1.37 -5.38 3.10
CA PRO A 156 -1.15 -4.16 3.84
C PRO A 156 -2.42 -3.30 3.83
N SER A 157 -2.68 -2.56 4.91
CA SER A 157 -3.63 -1.45 4.90
C SER A 157 -3.17 -0.36 3.93
N MET A 158 -3.88 0.77 3.88
CA MET A 158 -3.28 1.95 3.27
C MET A 158 -1.99 2.27 4.02
N ILE A 159 -0.90 2.51 3.28
CA ILE A 159 0.39 2.84 3.86
C ILE A 159 0.74 4.31 3.64
N PHE A 160 1.56 4.85 4.52
CA PHE A 160 2.23 6.14 4.30
C PHE A 160 3.73 6.04 4.59
N SER A 161 4.50 6.91 3.94
CA SER A 161 5.97 6.95 3.95
C SER A 161 6.47 8.28 3.40
N LYS A 162 7.79 8.47 3.34
CA LYS A 162 8.41 9.59 2.62
C LYS A 162 8.01 9.71 1.14
N LEU A 163 7.51 8.63 0.53
CA LEU A 163 7.06 8.64 -0.87
C LEU A 163 5.54 8.72 -1.03
N SER A 164 4.78 8.64 0.06
CA SER A 164 3.32 8.54 0.01
C SER A 164 2.69 9.09 1.28
N ILE A 165 1.95 10.18 1.15
CA ILE A 165 1.22 10.84 2.23
C ILE A 165 -0.24 10.96 1.77
N PRO A 166 -1.15 10.09 2.26
CA PRO A 166 -2.51 10.04 1.76
C PRO A 166 -3.47 10.99 2.51
N LEU A 167 -4.47 11.47 1.78
CA LEU A 167 -5.70 12.04 2.32
C LEU A 167 -6.87 11.54 1.48
N CYS A 168 -7.60 10.53 1.96
CA CYS A 168 -8.64 9.85 1.19
C CYS A 168 -8.07 9.30 -0.14
N ALA A 169 -8.56 9.75 -1.29
CA ALA A 169 -8.03 9.39 -2.61
C ALA A 169 -6.97 10.39 -3.16
N LEU A 170 -6.55 11.37 -2.36
CA LEU A 170 -5.50 12.32 -2.71
C LEU A 170 -4.14 11.86 -2.17
N GLY A 171 -3.07 12.14 -2.90
CA GLY A 171 -1.72 11.71 -2.58
C GLY A 171 -0.79 12.84 -2.11
N ALA A 172 0.48 12.47 -1.90
CA ALA A 172 1.51 13.32 -1.31
C ALA A 172 1.71 14.65 -2.03
N TRP A 173 1.55 14.69 -3.36
CA TRP A 173 1.63 15.95 -4.08
C TRP A 173 0.59 16.95 -3.58
N ARG A 174 -0.69 16.56 -3.56
CA ARG A 174 -1.77 17.48 -3.19
C ARG A 174 -1.68 17.87 -1.70
N VAL A 175 -1.23 16.96 -0.84
CA VAL A 175 -1.01 17.24 0.59
C VAL A 175 0.21 18.14 0.82
N CYS A 176 1.39 17.78 0.30
CA CYS A 176 2.65 18.44 0.61
C CYS A 176 2.96 19.61 -0.32
N ASN A 177 2.92 19.41 -1.64
CA ASN A 177 3.15 20.49 -2.60
C ASN A 177 1.98 21.48 -2.58
N GLY A 178 0.75 20.98 -2.55
CA GLY A 178 -0.45 21.83 -2.47
C GLY A 178 -0.43 22.75 -1.24
N ALA A 179 -0.07 22.25 -0.06
CA ALA A 179 0.07 23.08 1.14
C ALA A 179 1.11 24.21 0.96
N LYS A 180 2.29 23.89 0.40
CA LYS A 180 3.34 24.88 0.11
C LYS A 180 2.88 25.94 -0.88
N GLU A 181 2.05 25.56 -1.84
CA GLU A 181 1.49 26.44 -2.89
C GLU A 181 0.22 27.20 -2.42
N GLY A 182 -0.24 27.00 -1.18
CA GLY A 182 -1.48 27.60 -0.68
C GLY A 182 -2.76 27.03 -1.31
N LYS A 183 -2.67 25.85 -1.95
CA LYS A 183 -3.82 25.14 -2.52
C LYS A 183 -4.64 24.46 -1.42
N VAL A 184 -5.91 24.19 -1.73
CA VAL A 184 -6.81 23.43 -0.86
C VAL A 184 -6.84 21.95 -1.24
N CYS A 185 -7.12 21.09 -0.28
CA CYS A 185 -7.58 19.72 -0.51
C CYS A 185 -9.10 19.67 -0.62
N LEU A 186 -9.62 18.59 -1.22
CA LEU A 186 -11.04 18.27 -1.24
C LEU A 186 -11.28 16.96 -0.50
N LEU A 187 -12.38 16.88 0.25
CA LEU A 187 -12.83 15.67 0.93
C LEU A 187 -14.33 15.45 0.67
N PRO A 188 -14.76 14.22 0.36
CA PRO A 188 -16.19 13.94 0.24
C PRO A 188 -16.87 14.07 1.60
N LYS A 189 -18.15 14.47 1.60
CA LYS A 189 -18.97 14.66 2.81
C LYS A 189 -18.99 13.41 3.69
N SER A 190 -19.21 12.23 3.11
CA SER A 190 -19.20 10.97 3.87
C SER A 190 -17.83 10.68 4.47
N GLY A 191 -16.76 10.97 3.72
CA GLY A 191 -15.38 10.70 4.13
C GLY A 191 -14.98 11.38 5.44
N VAL A 192 -15.58 12.54 5.79
CA VAL A 192 -15.31 13.26 7.04
C VAL A 192 -15.40 12.35 8.27
N ASN A 193 -16.35 11.41 8.27
CA ASN A 193 -16.62 10.50 9.39
C ASN A 193 -16.30 9.01 9.08
N THR A 194 -15.74 8.70 7.91
CA THR A 194 -15.31 7.34 7.57
C THR A 194 -13.96 7.05 8.23
N ASN A 195 -13.87 5.98 9.03
CA ASN A 195 -12.58 5.56 9.58
C ASN A 195 -11.68 4.96 8.50
N ALA A 196 -10.42 5.37 8.55
CA ALA A 196 -9.32 4.84 7.79
C ALA A 196 -8.27 4.27 8.75
N THR A 197 -7.75 3.09 8.40
CA THR A 197 -6.52 2.56 9.00
C THR A 197 -5.37 2.82 8.03
N ILE A 198 -4.54 3.81 8.35
CA ILE A 198 -3.30 4.10 7.63
C ILE A 198 -2.11 3.64 8.46
N THR A 199 -1.19 2.88 7.88
CA THR A 199 -0.05 2.29 8.61
C THR A 199 1.26 2.82 8.07
N TRP A 200 2.16 3.20 8.98
CA TRP A 200 3.48 3.65 8.58
C TRP A 200 4.29 2.52 7.93
N SER A 201 4.95 2.80 6.81
CA SER A 201 5.81 1.83 6.12
C SER A 201 6.93 1.28 7.01
N GLY A 202 7.39 2.03 8.01
CA GLY A 202 8.35 1.53 9.00
C GLY A 202 7.80 0.36 9.82
N ASP A 203 6.55 0.43 10.26
CA ASP A 203 5.91 -0.64 11.02
C ASP A 203 5.53 -1.83 10.14
N VAL A 204 5.05 -1.56 8.92
CA VAL A 204 4.82 -2.59 7.90
C VAL A 204 6.12 -3.37 7.61
N ALA A 205 7.27 -2.68 7.54
CA ALA A 205 8.56 -3.32 7.36
C ALA A 205 8.95 -4.23 8.54
N LYS A 206 8.64 -3.86 9.79
CA LYS A 206 8.84 -4.73 10.97
C LYS A 206 8.01 -6.01 10.83
N MET A 207 6.76 -5.91 10.38
CA MET A 207 5.87 -7.06 10.14
C MET A 207 6.42 -7.99 9.05
N PHE A 208 6.91 -7.42 7.93
CA PHE A 208 7.58 -8.21 6.88
C PHE A 208 8.78 -9.00 7.43
N VAL A 209 9.60 -8.38 8.26
CA VAL A 209 10.76 -9.05 8.87
C VAL A 209 10.36 -10.18 9.81
N GLY A 210 9.27 -10.02 10.57
CA GLY A 210 8.79 -11.06 11.47
C GLY A 210 8.14 -12.25 10.75
N VAL A 211 7.53 -12.02 9.58
CA VAL A 211 6.87 -13.06 8.77
C VAL A 211 7.87 -13.77 7.85
N LEU A 212 8.81 -13.05 7.27
CA LEU A 212 9.79 -13.63 6.36
C LEU A 212 10.65 -14.69 7.09
N PHE A 213 10.71 -15.89 6.52
CA PHE A 213 11.35 -17.08 7.10
C PHE A 213 10.72 -17.64 8.39
N ASN A 214 9.55 -17.15 8.81
CA ASN A 214 8.72 -17.85 9.77
C ASN A 214 8.04 -19.04 9.05
N GLU A 215 8.36 -20.27 9.45
CA GLU A 215 7.81 -21.48 8.84
C GLU A 215 6.30 -21.60 9.06
N ASP A 216 5.77 -21.12 10.20
CA ASP A 216 4.34 -21.16 10.48
C ASP A 216 3.56 -20.13 9.66
N ALA A 217 4.24 -19.12 9.10
CA ALA A 217 3.62 -18.13 8.24
C ALA A 217 3.41 -18.63 6.81
N LYS A 218 4.13 -19.68 6.38
CA LYS A 218 3.97 -20.26 5.05
C LYS A 218 2.57 -20.85 4.87
N GLY A 219 1.99 -20.61 3.69
CA GLY A 219 0.61 -20.93 3.35
C GLY A 219 -0.44 -20.07 4.06
N GLN A 220 -0.05 -18.98 4.72
CA GLN A 220 -0.96 -18.10 5.45
C GLN A 220 -1.20 -16.78 4.73
N VAL A 221 -2.29 -16.14 5.14
CA VAL A 221 -2.66 -14.77 4.77
C VAL A 221 -2.56 -13.89 6.02
N PHE A 222 -2.01 -12.68 5.88
CA PHE A 222 -1.93 -11.69 6.96
C PHE A 222 -2.38 -10.32 6.49
N THR A 223 -3.06 -9.59 7.36
CA THR A 223 -3.26 -8.14 7.19
C THR A 223 -2.12 -7.40 7.90
N PHE A 224 -1.39 -6.55 7.18
CA PHE A 224 -0.33 -5.73 7.78
C PHE A 224 -0.87 -4.33 8.04
N ALA A 225 -1.21 -4.07 9.29
CA ALA A 225 -1.82 -2.82 9.71
C ALA A 225 -1.51 -2.49 11.18
N THR A 226 -1.56 -1.20 11.54
CA THR A 226 -1.86 -0.81 12.93
C THR A 226 -3.33 -1.10 13.24
N SER A 227 -3.68 -1.17 14.53
CA SER A 227 -5.10 -1.22 14.97
C SER A 227 -5.65 0.18 15.28
N GLU A 228 -4.79 1.20 15.28
CA GLU A 228 -5.17 2.61 15.34
C GLU A 228 -5.88 3.03 14.04
N HIS A 229 -7.01 3.71 14.19
CA HIS A 229 -7.82 4.18 13.08
C HIS A 229 -8.30 5.60 13.35
N HIS A 230 -8.41 6.38 12.28
CA HIS A 230 -8.81 7.78 12.33
C HIS A 230 -9.76 8.09 11.19
N THR A 231 -10.69 9.03 11.40
CA THR A 231 -11.52 9.47 10.27
C THR A 231 -10.69 10.28 9.28
N TRP A 232 -11.10 10.36 8.00
CA TRP A 232 -10.43 11.28 7.08
C TRP A 232 -10.53 12.73 7.53
N GLY A 233 -11.58 13.09 8.27
CA GLY A 233 -11.70 14.40 8.90
C GLY A 233 -10.63 14.65 9.98
N GLU A 234 -10.30 13.65 10.79
CA GLU A 234 -9.21 13.74 11.78
C GLU A 234 -7.84 13.88 11.10
N ILE A 235 -7.59 13.09 10.06
CA ILE A 235 -6.36 13.17 9.26
C ILE A 235 -6.25 14.54 8.57
N ALA A 236 -7.36 15.07 8.02
CA ALA A 236 -7.40 16.42 7.44
C ALA A 236 -7.08 17.51 8.49
N ARG A 237 -7.65 17.42 9.70
CA ARG A 237 -7.35 18.34 10.81
C ARG A 237 -5.88 18.28 11.22
N PHE A 238 -5.29 17.08 11.25
CA PHE A 238 -3.86 16.92 11.48
C PHE A 238 -3.04 17.67 10.43
N TYR A 239 -3.33 17.48 9.14
CA TYR A 239 -2.61 18.21 8.07
C TYR A 239 -2.84 19.71 8.11
N LYS A 240 -4.04 20.19 8.48
CA LYS A 240 -4.28 21.62 8.71
C LYS A 240 -3.38 22.17 9.81
N LYS A 241 -3.32 21.49 10.96
CA LYS A 241 -2.47 21.90 12.10
C LYS A 241 -0.99 21.87 11.74
N LYS A 242 -0.54 20.84 11.02
CA LYS A 242 0.89 20.61 10.72
C LYS A 242 1.40 21.45 9.54
N LEU A 243 0.60 21.60 8.49
CA LEU A 243 1.02 22.18 7.19
C LEU A 243 0.25 23.45 6.81
N GLY A 244 -0.79 23.84 7.55
CA GLY A 244 -1.71 24.91 7.14
C GLY A 244 -2.64 24.53 5.99
N LEU A 245 -2.73 23.23 5.66
CA LEU A 245 -3.51 22.72 4.52
C LEU A 245 -5.01 22.78 4.81
N ARG A 246 -5.71 23.71 4.15
CA ARG A 246 -7.18 23.81 4.18
C ARG A 246 -7.81 22.66 3.40
N THR A 247 -8.89 22.10 3.92
CA THR A 247 -9.63 21.02 3.23
C THR A 247 -11.10 21.39 3.11
N LEU A 248 -11.59 21.51 1.88
CA LEU A 248 -12.99 21.79 1.59
C LEU A 248 -13.79 20.49 1.53
N ILE A 249 -14.97 20.49 2.15
CA ILE A 249 -15.91 19.38 2.11
C ILE A 249 -16.82 19.57 0.91
N ILE A 250 -16.94 18.55 0.06
CA ILE A 250 -17.72 18.60 -1.18
C ILE A 250 -18.69 17.41 -1.28
N PRO A 251 -19.71 17.45 -2.16
CA PRO A 251 -20.58 16.30 -2.39
C PRO A 251 -19.80 15.05 -2.85
N ASP A 252 -20.24 13.87 -2.41
CA ASP A 252 -19.56 12.60 -2.70
C ASP A 252 -19.47 12.33 -4.20
N GLU A 253 -20.54 12.60 -4.96
CA GLU A 253 -20.56 12.42 -6.42
C GLU A 253 -19.55 13.32 -7.13
N ALA A 254 -19.41 14.58 -6.68
CA ALA A 254 -18.41 15.49 -7.20
C ALA A 254 -16.99 14.97 -6.91
N TYR A 255 -16.76 14.43 -5.71
CA TYR A 255 -15.47 13.82 -5.37
C TYR A 255 -15.16 12.60 -6.24
N VAL A 256 -16.12 11.69 -6.44
CA VAL A 256 -15.97 10.53 -7.35
C VAL A 256 -15.58 11.00 -8.75
N ASN A 257 -16.21 12.06 -9.26
CA ASN A 257 -15.87 12.62 -10.57
C ASN A 257 -14.47 13.26 -10.59
N ILE A 258 -14.06 13.96 -9.53
CA ILE A 258 -12.71 14.50 -9.41
C ILE A 258 -11.66 13.38 -9.44
N ILE A 259 -11.91 12.26 -8.76
CA ILE A 259 -10.98 11.14 -8.74
C ILE A 259 -10.95 10.45 -10.11
N GLY A 260 -12.09 10.03 -10.62
CA GLY A 260 -12.19 9.15 -11.81
C GLY A 260 -12.41 9.83 -13.16
N GLY A 261 -12.82 11.10 -13.20
CA GLY A 261 -13.28 11.75 -14.44
C GLY A 261 -14.43 11.02 -15.12
N GLY A 262 -15.36 10.45 -14.34
CA GLY A 262 -16.45 9.60 -14.83
C GLY A 262 -16.09 8.13 -15.11
N ALA A 263 -14.81 7.76 -15.01
CA ALA A 263 -14.40 6.37 -15.20
C ALA A 263 -14.76 5.48 -14.00
N PHE A 264 -15.12 4.23 -14.28
CA PHE A 264 -15.55 3.26 -13.27
C PHE A 264 -14.51 3.04 -12.16
N TRP A 265 -13.21 3.01 -12.49
CA TRP A 265 -12.14 2.85 -11.49
C TRP A 265 -12.15 3.94 -10.41
N GLY A 266 -12.61 5.16 -10.72
CA GLY A 266 -12.74 6.22 -9.72
C GLY A 266 -13.84 5.92 -8.72
N LYS A 267 -14.98 5.40 -9.20
CA LYS A 267 -16.05 4.87 -8.34
C LYS A 267 -15.53 3.72 -7.47
N VAL A 268 -14.69 2.84 -8.02
CA VAL A 268 -14.11 1.73 -7.25
C VAL A 268 -13.20 2.23 -6.14
N ILE A 269 -12.25 3.11 -6.43
CA ILE A 269 -11.35 3.68 -5.40
C ILE A 269 -12.13 4.40 -4.31
N VAL A 270 -13.15 5.19 -4.66
CA VAL A 270 -13.86 5.98 -3.66
C VAL A 270 -14.84 5.10 -2.88
N ASN A 271 -15.73 4.37 -3.55
CA ASN A 271 -16.85 3.71 -2.89
C ASN A 271 -16.51 2.31 -2.35
N TYR A 272 -15.55 1.61 -2.96
CA TYR A 272 -15.13 0.26 -2.56
C TYR A 272 -13.79 0.24 -1.83
N ASP A 273 -13.32 1.41 -1.39
CA ASP A 273 -12.08 1.53 -0.63
C ASP A 273 -12.12 2.72 0.33
N ARG A 274 -12.05 3.96 -0.19
CA ARG A 274 -11.83 5.14 0.68
C ARG A 274 -13.01 5.50 1.57
N LEU A 275 -14.23 5.23 1.12
CA LEU A 275 -15.47 5.51 1.88
C LEU A 275 -15.99 4.31 2.67
N MET A 276 -15.26 3.20 2.65
CA MET A 276 -15.57 2.03 3.47
C MET A 276 -14.97 2.20 4.86
N ASN A 277 -15.64 1.68 5.88
CA ASN A 277 -15.19 1.81 7.26
C ASN A 277 -14.04 0.84 7.54
N ARG A 278 -12.80 1.32 7.48
CA ARG A 278 -11.59 0.52 7.63
C ARG A 278 -11.09 0.58 9.05
N VAL A 279 -11.66 -0.25 9.92
CA VAL A 279 -11.13 -0.57 11.25
C VAL A 279 -10.57 -1.99 11.19
N ILE A 280 -9.27 -2.14 11.40
CA ILE A 280 -8.56 -3.40 11.13
C ILE A 280 -8.01 -3.99 12.43
N ASP A 281 -8.18 -5.29 12.59
CA ASP A 281 -7.48 -6.04 13.63
C ASP A 281 -6.10 -6.48 13.14
N ASN A 282 -5.09 -6.35 13.99
CA ASN A 282 -3.72 -6.76 13.69
C ASN A 282 -3.21 -7.87 14.62
N SER A 283 -4.07 -8.51 15.40
CA SER A 283 -3.69 -9.51 16.40
C SER A 283 -2.98 -10.71 15.77
N LYS A 284 -3.41 -11.13 14.57
CA LYS A 284 -2.80 -12.27 13.86
C LYS A 284 -1.34 -12.00 13.53
N VAL A 285 -1.01 -10.88 12.89
CA VAL A 285 0.39 -10.59 12.53
C VAL A 285 1.25 -10.39 13.78
N LEU A 286 0.74 -9.71 14.82
CA LEU A 286 1.48 -9.53 16.08
C LEU A 286 1.85 -10.88 16.71
N LYS A 287 0.90 -11.83 16.77
CA LYS A 287 1.12 -13.19 17.27
C LYS A 287 2.25 -13.92 16.54
N TYR A 288 2.41 -13.69 15.23
CA TYR A 288 3.42 -14.35 14.40
C TYR A 288 4.78 -13.63 14.35
N THR A 289 4.86 -12.38 14.79
CA THR A 289 6.03 -11.52 14.53
C THR A 289 6.83 -11.13 15.78
N SER A 290 6.49 -11.67 16.95
CA SER A 290 7.03 -11.22 18.26
C SER A 290 6.83 -9.72 18.53
N LEU A 291 6.07 -9.03 17.68
CA LEU A 291 5.71 -7.63 17.85
C LEU A 291 4.51 -7.54 18.79
N THR A 292 4.42 -6.41 19.47
CA THR A 292 3.32 -6.02 20.34
C THR A 292 2.65 -4.75 19.81
N LYS A 293 1.55 -4.33 20.45
CA LYS A 293 0.90 -3.06 20.12
C LYS A 293 1.82 -1.87 20.34
N ASP A 294 2.70 -1.94 21.34
CA ASP A 294 3.64 -0.86 21.70
C ASP A 294 4.79 -0.72 20.68
N ASP A 295 5.00 -1.73 19.82
CA ASP A 295 5.95 -1.64 18.72
C ASP A 295 5.41 -0.88 17.51
N MET A 296 4.10 -0.59 17.48
CA MET A 296 3.44 0.21 16.45
C MET A 296 3.59 1.69 16.80
N THR A 297 3.98 2.48 15.81
CA THR A 297 4.16 3.92 15.97
C THR A 297 2.80 4.60 15.84
N PRO A 298 2.42 5.50 16.78
CA PRO A 298 1.19 6.25 16.64
C PRO A 298 1.10 6.97 15.29
N VAL A 299 -0.06 6.91 14.64
CA VAL A 299 -0.22 7.33 13.24
C VAL A 299 0.20 8.79 13.04
N PHE A 300 -0.24 9.70 13.91
CA PHE A 300 0.09 11.11 13.80
C PHE A 300 1.56 11.43 14.15
N ASP A 301 2.20 10.64 15.00
CA ASP A 301 3.63 10.78 15.30
C ASP A 301 4.48 10.37 14.09
N ALA A 302 4.16 9.22 13.49
CA ALA A 302 4.83 8.77 12.27
C ALA A 302 4.55 9.69 11.07
N LEU A 303 3.33 10.22 10.92
CA LEU A 303 3.05 11.25 9.90
C LEU A 303 3.87 12.51 10.14
N SER A 304 4.00 12.96 11.39
CA SER A 304 4.85 14.11 11.71
C SER A 304 6.29 13.85 11.31
N LEU A 305 6.84 12.67 11.65
CA LEU A 305 8.19 12.26 11.30
C LEU A 305 8.45 12.33 9.79
N GLU A 306 7.55 11.76 8.98
CA GLU A 306 7.68 11.76 7.53
C GLU A 306 7.55 13.17 6.93
N LEU A 307 6.60 13.98 7.42
CA LEU A 307 6.42 15.36 6.97
C LEU A 307 7.63 16.23 7.31
N ASP A 308 8.17 16.10 8.52
CA ASP A 308 9.36 16.85 8.96
C ASP A 308 10.59 16.48 8.12
N GLY A 309 10.72 15.21 7.72
CA GLY A 309 11.76 14.76 6.79
C GLY A 309 11.59 15.24 5.35
N LEU A 310 10.38 15.63 4.94
CA LEU A 310 10.04 16.04 3.56
C LEU A 310 10.01 17.56 3.35
N CYS A 311 9.79 18.33 4.42
CA CYS A 311 9.65 19.78 4.39
C CYS A 311 11.01 20.49 4.19
N GLY A 312 11.52 20.39 2.96
CA GLY A 312 12.59 21.23 2.43
C GLY A 312 12.62 21.19 0.91
N ASN A 313 12.91 20.03 0.31
CA ASN A 313 13.38 19.99 -1.09
C ASN A 313 12.70 18.96 -2.01
N TYR A 314 11.83 18.08 -1.51
CA TYR A 314 11.19 17.10 -2.39
C TYR A 314 9.91 17.66 -3.00
N ASN A 315 9.86 17.65 -4.33
CA ASN A 315 8.67 17.94 -5.12
C ASN A 315 8.10 16.62 -5.63
N PHE A 316 6.92 16.26 -5.14
CA PHE A 316 6.21 15.10 -5.65
C PHE A 316 5.79 15.34 -7.11
N THR A 317 5.49 14.28 -7.84
CA THR A 317 4.93 14.40 -9.19
C THR A 317 3.41 14.56 -9.09
N PRO A 318 2.80 15.60 -9.71
CA PRO A 318 1.35 15.76 -9.70
C PRO A 318 0.65 14.72 -10.57
N ASN A 319 -0.55 14.33 -10.17
CA ASN A 319 -1.53 13.75 -11.10
C ASN A 319 -2.22 14.90 -11.86
N LYS A 320 -1.63 15.31 -12.99
CA LYS A 320 -2.07 16.48 -13.77
C LYS A 320 -3.58 16.50 -14.08
N GLU A 321 -4.16 15.33 -14.36
CA GLU A 321 -5.59 15.20 -14.69
C GLU A 321 -6.48 15.38 -13.46
N GLN A 322 -6.10 14.79 -12.32
CA GLN A 322 -6.81 15.01 -11.05
C GLN A 322 -6.72 16.48 -10.62
N GLU A 323 -5.54 17.08 -10.78
CA GLU A 323 -5.28 18.48 -10.46
C GLU A 323 -6.13 19.43 -11.29
N LYS A 324 -6.17 19.22 -12.60
CA LYS A 324 -7.03 19.98 -13.52
C LYS A 324 -8.50 19.91 -13.11
N ARG A 325 -9.03 18.72 -12.78
CA ARG A 325 -10.43 18.56 -12.36
C ARG A 325 -10.74 19.27 -11.05
N ILE A 326 -9.80 19.30 -10.10
CA ILE A 326 -9.97 20.07 -8.86
C ILE A 326 -10.02 21.57 -9.17
N GLU A 327 -9.11 22.06 -10.00
CA GLU A 327 -9.06 23.47 -10.39
C GLU A 327 -10.33 23.89 -11.15
N GLU A 328 -10.80 23.08 -12.11
CA GLU A 328 -12.06 23.31 -12.83
C GLU A 328 -13.27 23.30 -11.89
N TYR A 329 -13.33 22.37 -10.94
CA TYR A 329 -14.41 22.33 -9.94
C TYR A 329 -14.48 23.63 -9.13
N LEU A 330 -13.33 24.13 -8.67
CA LEU A 330 -13.25 25.35 -7.87
C LEU A 330 -13.55 26.60 -8.70
N LEU A 331 -13.00 26.72 -9.90
CA LEU A 331 -13.20 27.87 -10.79
C LEU A 331 -14.65 28.01 -11.24
N ASN A 332 -15.35 26.89 -11.42
CA ASN A 332 -16.75 26.86 -11.83
C ASN A 332 -17.74 27.04 -10.66
N GLY A 333 -17.26 27.38 -9.46
CA GLY A 333 -18.11 27.58 -8.29
C GLY A 333 -18.75 26.28 -7.78
N GLY A 334 -18.04 25.16 -7.88
CA GLY A 334 -18.48 23.87 -7.38
C GLY A 334 -18.93 23.94 -5.92
N GLU A 335 -19.96 23.16 -5.57
CA GLU A 335 -20.60 23.21 -4.26
C GLU A 335 -19.62 22.91 -3.11
N ILE A 336 -19.56 23.80 -2.12
CA ILE A 336 -18.77 23.62 -0.91
C ILE A 336 -19.72 23.48 0.28
N LEU A 337 -19.66 22.35 0.95
CA LEU A 337 -20.53 22.00 2.08
C LEU A 337 -19.95 22.42 3.43
N GLY A 338 -18.65 22.71 3.47
CA GLY A 338 -17.94 23.12 4.67
C GLY A 338 -16.43 23.12 4.46
N GLU A 339 -15.69 23.40 5.53
CA GLU A 339 -14.23 23.45 5.54
C GLU A 339 -13.70 22.87 6.85
N ILE A 340 -12.60 22.12 6.76
CA ILE A 340 -11.82 21.64 7.90
C ILE A 340 -10.63 22.53 8.15
#